data_AF-A0A7Z0J824-F1
#
_entry.id   AF-A0A7Z0J824-F1
#
_cell.length_a   1.000
_cell.length_b   1.000
_cell.length_c   1.000
_cell.angle_alpha   90.00
_cell.angle_beta   90.00
_cell.angle_gamma   90.00
#
_symmetry.space_group_name_H-M   'P 1'
#
loop_
_entity.id
_entity.type
_entity.pdbx_description
1 polymer ?
#
loop_
_entity_poly.entity_id
_entity_poly.type
_entity_poly.pdbx_seq_one_letter_code
_entity_poly.pdbx_strand_id
1 'polypeptide(L)'
;MTRAEEWFALDLVENFPPLGENIDFYYDGPEAFLAHVFFGIEVTREVVAAYVADISGQPIEGGLDWRGVLSFLDRCLRAGDRAVGTVIGTSFLFQLPTPGQAGHGIVDELDGELARLFEVVRPNG
;
A
#
# COMPACT_ATOMS: atom_id res chain seq x y z
N MET A 1 13.14 8.13 13.57
CA MET A 1 12.87 6.82 12.93
C MET A 1 12.31 6.96 11.51
N THR A 2 12.23 8.17 10.96
CA THR A 2 11.43 8.53 9.77
C THR A 2 12.08 8.25 8.41
N ARG A 3 13.41 8.19 8.32
CA ARG A 3 14.12 8.25 7.03
C ARG A 3 13.93 7.02 6.13
N ALA A 4 13.87 5.81 6.72
CA ALA A 4 13.68 4.58 5.95
C ALA A 4 12.25 4.49 5.37
N GLU A 5 11.27 4.90 6.16
CA GLU A 5 9.85 4.89 5.76
C GLU A 5 9.55 5.98 4.71
N GLU A 6 10.18 7.15 4.86
CA GLU A 6 10.15 8.22 3.86
C GLU A 6 10.80 7.78 2.55
N TRP A 7 12.00 7.20 2.58
CA TRP A 7 12.64 6.67 1.37
C TRP A 7 11.82 5.56 0.71
N PHE A 8 11.20 4.70 1.51
CA PHE A 8 10.29 3.69 0.99
C PHE A 8 9.08 4.31 0.26
N ALA A 9 8.48 5.36 0.82
CA ALA A 9 7.39 6.09 0.16
C ALA A 9 7.84 6.79 -1.13
N LEU A 10 9.02 7.41 -1.11
CA LEU A 10 9.58 8.09 -2.28
C LEU A 10 9.92 7.10 -3.40
N ASP A 11 10.52 5.94 -3.07
CA ASP A 11 10.78 4.87 -4.04
C ASP A 11 9.47 4.31 -4.61
N LEU A 12 8.45 4.13 -3.78
CA LEU A 12 7.11 3.75 -4.26
C LEU A 12 6.59 4.77 -5.28
N VAL A 13 6.63 6.07 -4.97
CA VAL A 13 6.13 7.12 -5.86
C VAL A 13 6.96 7.24 -7.14
N GLU A 14 8.27 7.01 -7.08
CA GLU A 14 9.12 6.98 -8.27
C GLU A 14 8.69 5.87 -9.24
N ASN A 15 8.31 4.70 -8.72
CA ASN A 15 7.83 3.57 -9.52
C ASN A 15 6.35 3.69 -9.90
N PHE A 16 5.54 4.38 -9.08
CA PHE A 16 4.09 4.55 -9.27
C PHE A 16 3.69 6.02 -9.05
N PRO A 17 3.99 6.91 -10.02
CA PRO A 17 3.77 8.35 -9.88
C PRO A 17 2.35 8.80 -9.47
N PRO A 18 1.25 8.12 -9.88
CA PRO A 18 -0.09 8.49 -9.44
C PRO A 18 -0.28 8.49 -7.91
N LEU A 19 0.48 7.67 -7.16
CA LEU A 19 0.43 7.66 -5.71
C LEU A 19 1.09 8.89 -5.06
N GLY A 20 1.86 9.65 -5.85
CA GLY A 20 2.65 10.79 -5.38
C GLY A 20 1.95 12.14 -5.44
N GLU A 21 0.76 12.24 -6.05
CA GLU A 21 0.09 13.53 -6.30
C GLU A 21 -0.10 14.36 -5.03
N ASN A 22 -0.28 13.68 -3.90
CA ASN A 22 -0.59 14.26 -2.60
C ASN A 22 0.50 14.03 -1.54
N ILE A 23 1.70 13.56 -1.93
CA ILE A 23 2.72 13.11 -0.96
C ILE A 23 3.14 14.20 0.03
N ASP A 24 3.17 15.47 -0.40
CA ASP A 24 3.56 16.61 0.43
C ASP A 24 2.59 16.85 1.60
N PHE A 25 1.33 16.41 1.51
CA PHE A 25 0.36 16.52 2.61
C PHE A 25 0.66 15.59 3.78
N TYR A 26 1.54 14.60 3.57
CA TYR A 26 1.90 13.62 4.58
C TYR A 26 3.17 14.00 5.34
N TYR A 27 3.63 15.24 5.22
CA TYR A 27 4.69 15.80 6.08
C TYR A 27 4.09 16.61 7.23
N ASP A 28 4.41 16.23 8.46
CA ASP A 28 4.17 17.04 9.67
C ASP A 28 5.36 17.97 9.91
N GLY A 29 5.35 19.11 9.20
CA GLY A 29 6.50 20.00 9.14
C GLY A 29 7.67 19.43 8.33
N PRO A 30 8.83 20.11 8.31
CA PRO A 30 9.91 19.82 7.38
C PRO A 30 10.70 18.53 7.64
N GLU A 31 10.46 17.85 8.77
CA GLU A 31 11.34 16.75 9.23
C GLU A 31 10.61 15.42 9.48
N ALA A 32 9.27 15.40 9.44
CA ALA A 32 8.50 14.23 9.85
C ALA A 32 7.52 13.78 8.78
N PHE A 33 7.92 12.80 7.98
CA PHE A 33 7.02 12.10 7.08
C PHE A 33 6.13 11.10 7.84
N LEU A 34 4.82 11.20 7.64
CA LEU A 34 3.78 10.38 8.26
C LEU A 34 3.47 9.14 7.40
N ALA A 35 4.46 8.24 7.27
CA ALA A 35 4.33 7.05 6.43
C ALA A 35 3.10 6.20 6.75
N HIS A 36 2.77 6.03 8.03
CA HIS A 36 1.59 5.25 8.43
C HIS A 36 0.26 5.85 7.94
N VAL A 37 0.19 7.18 7.79
CA VAL A 37 -0.99 7.87 7.25
C VAL A 37 -1.00 7.79 5.73
N PHE A 38 0.16 8.03 5.08
CA PHE A 38 0.28 7.94 3.63
C PHE A 38 -0.10 6.54 3.12
N PHE A 39 0.47 5.48 3.72
CA PHE A 39 0.16 4.11 3.32
C PHE A 39 -1.24 3.67 3.73
N GLY A 40 -1.71 4.08 4.92
CA GLY A 40 -3.00 3.65 5.43
C GLY A 40 -4.21 4.35 4.82
N ILE A 41 -4.04 5.57 4.33
CA ILE A 41 -5.15 6.37 3.79
C ILE A 41 -5.02 6.54 2.29
N GLU A 42 -3.86 7.00 1.79
CA GLU A 42 -3.71 7.29 0.35
C GLU A 42 -3.46 6.00 -0.43
N VAL A 43 -2.33 5.34 -0.17
CA VAL A 43 -1.88 4.20 -0.99
C VAL A 43 -2.91 3.09 -0.97
N THR A 44 -3.43 2.74 0.21
CA THR A 44 -4.45 1.69 0.32
C THR A 44 -5.72 2.06 -0.45
N ARG A 45 -6.21 3.30 -0.34
CA ARG A 45 -7.42 3.74 -1.06
C ARG A 45 -7.21 3.68 -2.57
N GLU A 46 -6.12 4.25 -3.08
CA GLU A 46 -5.85 4.32 -4.52
C GLU A 46 -5.64 2.92 -5.13
N VAL A 47 -4.91 2.05 -4.45
CA VAL A 47 -4.69 0.65 -4.89
C VAL A 47 -6.01 -0.13 -4.92
N VAL A 48 -6.85 0.01 -3.89
CA VAL A 48 -8.17 -0.64 -3.85
C VAL A 48 -9.10 -0.06 -4.91
N ALA A 49 -9.09 1.25 -5.14
CA ALA A 49 -9.89 1.90 -6.18
C ALA A 49 -9.48 1.41 -7.58
N ALA A 50 -8.17 1.33 -7.85
CA ALA A 50 -7.64 0.79 -9.10
C ALA A 50 -8.02 -0.69 -9.30
N TYR A 51 -7.94 -1.51 -8.26
CA TYR A 51 -8.42 -2.90 -8.30
C TYR A 51 -9.91 -2.98 -8.65
N VAL A 52 -10.76 -2.19 -7.97
CA VAL A 52 -12.22 -2.18 -8.22
C VAL A 52 -12.54 -1.74 -9.64
N ALA A 53 -11.86 -0.73 -10.16
CA ALA A 53 -12.03 -0.27 -11.54
C ALA A 53 -11.68 -1.37 -12.53
N ASP A 54 -10.53 -2.04 -12.35
CA ASP A 54 -10.06 -3.14 -13.21
C ASP A 54 -11.09 -4.29 -13.30
N ILE A 55 -11.53 -4.83 -12.14
CA ILE A 55 -12.48 -5.95 -12.13
C ILE A 55 -13.87 -5.57 -12.64
N SER A 56 -14.21 -4.28 -12.62
CA SER A 56 -15.47 -3.74 -13.12
C SER A 56 -15.40 -3.32 -14.59
N GLY A 57 -14.25 -3.52 -15.26
CA GLY A 57 -14.00 -3.10 -16.63
C GLY A 57 -14.08 -1.58 -16.83
N GLN A 58 -13.91 -0.80 -15.75
CA GLN A 58 -13.85 0.65 -15.82
C GLN A 58 -12.40 1.12 -16.02
N PRO A 59 -12.17 2.27 -16.64
CA PRO A 59 -10.84 2.85 -16.70
C PRO A 59 -10.29 3.11 -15.30
N ILE A 60 -9.04 2.72 -15.06
CA ILE A 60 -8.32 3.07 -13.84
C ILE A 60 -7.91 4.54 -13.93
N GLU A 61 -8.42 5.37 -13.03
CA GLU A 61 -8.02 6.77 -12.93
C GLU A 61 -6.51 6.87 -12.63
N GLY A 62 -5.82 7.78 -13.31
CA GLY A 62 -4.35 7.92 -13.21
C GLY A 62 -3.54 6.76 -13.81
N GLY A 63 -4.18 5.69 -14.31
CA GLY A 63 -3.51 4.53 -14.90
C GLY A 63 -2.66 3.74 -13.90
N LEU A 64 -3.01 3.75 -12.62
CA LEU A 64 -2.28 3.07 -11.56
C LEU A 64 -2.23 1.55 -11.78
N ASP A 65 -1.01 0.99 -11.89
CA ASP A 65 -0.79 -0.44 -11.93
C ASP A 65 -0.82 -1.04 -10.51
N TRP A 66 -2.02 -1.40 -10.03
CA TRP A 66 -2.20 -1.95 -8.69
C TRP A 66 -1.46 -3.30 -8.49
N ARG A 67 -1.32 -4.13 -9.54
CA ARG A 67 -0.58 -5.40 -9.46
C ARG A 67 0.91 -5.15 -9.30
N GLY A 68 1.43 -4.17 -10.03
CA GLY A 68 2.79 -3.67 -9.87
C GLY A 68 3.06 -3.19 -8.45
N VAL A 69 2.12 -2.44 -7.85
CA VAL A 69 2.24 -2.00 -6.45
C VAL A 69 2.33 -3.18 -5.49
N LEU A 70 1.43 -4.18 -5.58
CA LEU A 70 1.51 -5.36 -4.72
C LEU A 70 2.85 -6.10 -4.89
N SER A 71 3.30 -6.27 -6.13
CA SER A 71 4.60 -6.91 -6.42
C SER A 71 5.78 -6.13 -5.83
N PHE A 72 5.70 -4.79 -5.84
CA PHE A 72 6.70 -3.92 -5.24
C PHE A 72 6.75 -4.09 -3.70
N LEU A 73 5.59 -4.08 -3.05
CA LEU A 73 5.50 -4.25 -1.59
C LEU A 73 6.01 -5.62 -1.14
N ASP A 74 5.68 -6.69 -1.87
CA ASP A 74 6.19 -8.04 -1.61
C ASP A 74 7.73 -8.10 -1.70
N ARG A 75 8.31 -7.48 -2.73
CA ARG A 75 9.77 -7.36 -2.88
C ARG A 75 10.41 -6.61 -1.71
N CYS A 76 9.79 -5.52 -1.26
CA CYS A 76 10.26 -4.75 -0.10
C CYS A 76 10.22 -5.58 1.19
N LEU A 77 9.18 -6.40 1.40
CA LEU A 77 9.12 -7.35 2.52
C LEU A 77 10.26 -8.38 2.45
N ARG A 78 10.53 -8.94 1.28
CA ARG A 78 11.65 -9.91 1.09
C ARG A 78 13.03 -9.30 1.36
N ALA A 79 13.20 -8.00 1.14
CA ALA A 79 14.44 -7.30 1.45
C ALA A 79 14.70 -7.19 2.97
N GLY A 80 13.66 -7.36 3.80
CA GLY A 80 13.80 -7.58 5.25
C GLY A 80 13.98 -6.33 6.10
N ASP A 81 13.69 -5.12 5.59
CA ASP A 81 13.68 -3.92 6.43
C ASP A 81 12.47 -3.94 7.39
N ARG A 82 12.75 -3.88 8.69
CA ARG A 82 11.73 -4.01 9.74
C ARG A 82 10.77 -2.82 9.80
N ALA A 83 11.26 -1.60 9.52
CA ALA A 83 10.41 -0.40 9.54
C ALA A 83 9.43 -0.45 8.37
N VAL A 84 9.94 -0.79 7.18
CA VAL A 84 9.11 -0.99 5.98
C VAL A 84 8.08 -2.11 6.21
N GLY A 85 8.51 -3.26 6.75
CA GLY A 85 7.60 -4.36 7.05
C GLY A 85 6.50 -3.99 8.04
N THR A 86 6.81 -3.11 9.00
CA THR A 86 5.82 -2.58 9.95
C THR A 86 4.80 -1.71 9.22
N VAL A 87 5.23 -0.75 8.40
CA VAL A 87 4.34 0.12 7.61
C VAL A 87 3.45 -0.72 6.68
N ILE A 88 4.01 -1.67 5.94
CA ILE A 88 3.23 -2.55 5.06
C ILE A 88 2.19 -3.33 5.86
N GLY A 89 2.58 -3.94 6.98
CA GLY A 89 1.67 -4.74 7.80
C GLY A 89 0.55 -3.93 8.45
N THR A 90 0.91 -2.87 9.18
CA THR A 90 -0.04 -2.13 10.03
C THR A 90 -0.80 -1.02 9.31
N SER A 91 -0.25 -0.52 8.21
CA SER A 91 -0.85 0.61 7.48
C SER A 91 -1.44 0.18 6.16
N PHE A 92 -0.80 -0.71 5.39
CA PHE A 92 -1.41 -1.18 4.13
C PHE A 92 -2.32 -2.40 4.36
N LEU A 93 -1.74 -3.53 4.77
CA LEU A 93 -2.47 -4.81 4.87
C LEU A 93 -3.62 -4.77 5.88
N PHE A 94 -3.39 -4.15 7.04
CA PHE A 94 -4.43 -4.00 8.06
C PHE A 94 -5.63 -3.15 7.58
N GLN A 95 -5.40 -2.21 6.65
CA GLN A 95 -6.42 -1.30 6.13
C GLN A 95 -7.12 -1.83 4.87
N LEU A 96 -6.75 -3.01 4.36
CA LEU A 96 -7.45 -3.62 3.24
C LEU A 96 -8.94 -3.85 3.56
N PRO A 97 -9.82 -3.88 2.56
CA PRO A 97 -11.26 -4.03 2.81
C PRO A 97 -11.59 -5.36 3.50
N THR A 98 -12.58 -5.36 4.40
CA THR A 98 -13.11 -6.54 5.08
C THR A 98 -14.17 -7.26 4.25
N PRO A 99 -14.53 -8.53 4.57
CA PRO A 99 -15.61 -9.22 3.90
C PRO A 99 -16.90 -8.37 3.82
N GLY A 100 -17.46 -8.25 2.61
CA GLY A 100 -18.64 -7.42 2.33
C GLY A 100 -18.37 -5.97 1.96
N GLN A 101 -17.12 -5.48 2.06
CA GLN A 101 -16.73 -4.18 1.54
C GLN A 101 -16.31 -4.27 0.06
N ALA A 102 -16.53 -3.18 -0.68
CA ALA A 102 -16.07 -3.08 -2.06
C ALA A 102 -14.53 -3.21 -2.11
N GLY A 103 -14.05 -3.98 -3.09
CA GLY A 103 -12.62 -4.22 -3.26
C GLY A 103 -12.02 -5.31 -2.37
N HIS A 104 -12.81 -5.97 -1.51
CA HIS A 104 -12.30 -7.04 -0.64
C HIS A 104 -11.57 -8.16 -1.41
N GLY A 105 -11.99 -8.48 -2.64
CA GLY A 105 -11.31 -9.52 -3.45
C GLY A 105 -9.82 -9.25 -3.72
N ILE A 106 -9.31 -8.03 -3.48
CA ILE A 106 -7.87 -7.75 -3.56
C ILE A 106 -7.04 -8.59 -2.58
N VAL A 107 -7.65 -9.09 -1.49
CA VAL A 107 -6.95 -9.97 -0.55
C VAL A 107 -6.58 -11.31 -1.17
N ASP A 108 -7.35 -11.78 -2.15
CA ASP A 108 -7.11 -13.03 -2.89
C ASP A 108 -5.96 -12.88 -3.89
N GLU A 109 -5.54 -11.64 -4.18
CA GLU A 109 -4.45 -11.29 -5.08
C GLU A 109 -3.11 -11.14 -4.34
N LEU A 110 -3.10 -11.23 -3.01
CA LEU A 110 -1.88 -11.21 -2.21
C LEU A 110 -1.11 -12.52 -2.40
N ASP A 111 0.20 -12.42 -2.62
CA ASP A 111 1.10 -13.56 -2.75
C ASP A 111 2.34 -13.43 -1.84
N GLY A 112 3.22 -14.44 -1.87
CA GLY A 112 4.54 -14.34 -1.26
C GLY A 112 4.55 -13.99 0.24
N GLU A 113 5.37 -12.99 0.59
CA GLU A 113 5.48 -12.43 1.93
C GLU A 113 4.30 -11.52 2.29
N LEU A 114 3.63 -10.89 1.32
CA LEU A 114 2.42 -10.12 1.58
C LEU A 114 1.31 -11.01 2.14
N ALA A 115 1.04 -12.15 1.50
CA ALA A 115 0.03 -13.11 1.97
C ALA A 115 0.37 -13.63 3.38
N ARG A 116 1.64 -14.01 3.61
CA ARG A 116 2.10 -14.46 4.94
C ARG A 116 1.92 -13.40 6.01
N LEU A 117 2.30 -12.16 5.71
CA LEU A 117 2.17 -11.06 6.66
C LEU A 117 0.70 -10.73 6.91
N PHE A 118 -0.15 -10.80 5.89
CA PHE A 118 -1.59 -10.57 5.99
C PHE A 118 -2.25 -11.54 6.99
N GLU A 119 -1.94 -12.84 6.92
CA GLU A 119 -2.44 -13.84 7.89
C GLU A 119 -2.05 -13.51 9.34
N VAL A 120 -0.86 -12.93 9.54
CA VAL A 120 -0.38 -12.54 10.87
C VAL A 120 -1.08 -11.28 11.39
N VAL A 121 -1.24 -10.25 10.54
CA VAL A 121 -1.86 -8.98 10.96
C VAL A 121 -3.38 -9.05 11.02
N ARG A 122 -3.99 -9.99 10.28
CA ARG A 122 -5.44 -10.19 10.20
C ARG A 122 -5.80 -11.69 10.27
N PRO A 123 -5.65 -12.32 11.44
CA PRO A 123 -5.81 -13.77 11.60
C PRO A 123 -7.23 -14.31 11.34
N ASN A 124 -8.23 -13.44 11.17
CA ASN A 124 -9.63 -13.83 10.93
C ASN A 124 -10.17 -13.36 9.57
N GLY A 125 -9.32 -12.88 8.66
CA GLY A 125 -9.78 -12.18 7.45
C GLY A 125 -10.20 -10.75 7.79
#